data_AF-A0A8C0Q5C2-F1
#
_entry.id   AF-A0A8C0Q5C2-F1
#
_cell.length_a   1.000
_cell.length_b   1.000
_cell.length_c   1.000
_cell.angle_alpha   90.00
_cell.angle_beta   90.00
_cell.angle_gamma   90.00
#
_symmetry.space_group_name_H-M   'P 1'
#
loop_
_entity.id
_entity.type
_entity.pdbx_description
1 polymer ?
#
loop_
_entity_poly.entity_id
_entity_poly.type
_entity_poly.pdbx_seq_one_letter_code
_entity_poly.pdbx_strand_id
1 'polypeptide(L)'
;MTGALFRANFWSSDILSTAGYDCIIQHLNNGRKNCKEFEDFLKERASIEEKYGKDLLNLSRKKPCGQSEINTLKRALEVFKQQIDSVAQCHIQLAQTLREEARKMEEFREKQKLQRKKAKKSYEQKCRDKDEAEQAVHRSANLVNVKQQEKLFVKLATAKTAVEDSDKTYMMQINTLDKVREDWQSEHIKACEIFEAQECERINFFRNALWLHLNQLSQQCVTSDDMYEEVRKSLEACSIEKDIAYFVSHRKTGQTPPAPIMYENFYCPQKNTAPQGKAPGPNLARRGPLPVPKTLPDDPDYSLVDNYSLIYQ
;
A
#
# COMPACT_ATOMS: atom_id res chain seq x y z
N MET A 1 -34.80 11.84 -6.07
CA MET A 1 -34.15 10.54 -5.76
C MET A 1 -34.90 9.72 -4.71
N THR A 2 -36.22 9.89 -4.54
CA THR A 2 -36.98 9.24 -3.45
C THR A 2 -37.32 7.76 -3.66
N GLY A 3 -37.09 7.21 -4.87
CA GLY A 3 -37.46 5.82 -5.20
C GLY A 3 -36.41 4.74 -4.92
N ALA A 4 -35.16 5.11 -4.62
CA ALA A 4 -34.04 4.15 -4.54
C ALA A 4 -33.62 3.78 -3.09
N LEU A 5 -34.42 4.15 -2.09
CA LEU A 5 -34.04 4.03 -0.69
C LEU A 5 -34.20 2.60 -0.17
N PHE A 6 -33.34 2.17 0.74
CA PHE A 6 -33.43 0.83 1.34
C PHE A 6 -34.78 0.62 2.01
N ARG A 7 -35.23 1.59 2.81
CA ARG A 7 -36.53 1.53 3.51
C ARG A 7 -37.76 1.42 2.60
N ALA A 8 -37.62 1.68 1.31
CA ALA A 8 -38.72 1.63 0.35
C ALA A 8 -38.73 0.33 -0.47
N ASN A 9 -37.63 -0.42 -0.51
CA ASN A 9 -37.41 -1.49 -1.50
C ASN A 9 -37.07 -2.86 -0.90
N PHE A 10 -36.77 -2.98 0.39
CA PHE A 10 -36.38 -4.25 1.04
C PHE A 10 -37.51 -4.84 1.90
N TRP A 11 -38.73 -4.82 1.39
CA TRP A 11 -39.91 -5.40 2.02
C TRP A 11 -40.27 -6.78 1.44
N SER A 12 -41.08 -7.53 2.18
CA SER A 12 -41.77 -8.74 1.72
C SER A 12 -43.24 -8.67 2.11
N SER A 13 -44.12 -9.27 1.30
CA SER A 13 -45.55 -9.40 1.63
C SER A 13 -45.80 -10.44 2.72
N ASP A 14 -44.88 -11.39 2.89
CA ASP A 14 -44.91 -12.35 3.99
C ASP A 14 -44.34 -11.67 5.25
N ILE A 15 -45.19 -11.54 6.27
CA ILE A 15 -44.87 -10.88 7.54
C ILE A 15 -43.73 -11.58 8.28
N LEU A 16 -43.51 -12.87 8.07
CA LEU A 16 -42.41 -13.65 8.68
C LEU A 16 -41.09 -13.55 7.89
N SER A 17 -41.13 -13.06 6.66
CA SER A 17 -39.95 -13.05 5.80
C SER A 17 -38.89 -12.05 6.25
N THR A 18 -37.64 -12.52 6.35
CA THR A 18 -36.45 -11.69 6.62
C THR A 18 -35.62 -11.38 5.37
N ALA A 19 -36.09 -11.79 4.18
CA ALA A 19 -35.29 -11.79 2.96
C ALA A 19 -34.68 -10.42 2.60
N GLY A 20 -35.44 -9.34 2.76
CA GLY A 20 -34.94 -7.98 2.51
C GLY A 20 -33.79 -7.59 3.45
N TYR A 21 -33.94 -7.91 4.73
CA TYR A 21 -32.88 -7.70 5.73
C TYR A 21 -31.64 -8.56 5.44
N ASP A 22 -31.84 -9.84 5.12
CA ASP A 22 -30.74 -10.76 4.82
C ASP A 22 -29.93 -10.30 3.60
N CYS A 23 -30.61 -9.80 2.57
CA CYS A 23 -29.99 -9.20 1.39
C CYS A 23 -29.11 -7.99 1.76
N ILE A 24 -29.63 -7.04 2.54
CA ILE A 24 -28.87 -5.86 2.99
C ILE A 24 -27.65 -6.29 3.81
N ILE A 25 -27.82 -7.22 4.76
CA ILE A 25 -26.73 -7.68 5.62
C ILE A 25 -25.64 -8.39 4.81
N GLN A 26 -26.02 -9.20 3.81
CA GLN A 26 -25.07 -9.82 2.90
C GLN A 26 -24.26 -8.75 2.14
N HIS A 27 -24.93 -7.73 1.60
CA HIS A 27 -24.27 -6.61 0.90
C HIS A 27 -23.26 -5.89 1.80
N LEU A 28 -23.66 -5.52 3.02
CA LEU A 28 -22.76 -4.85 3.99
C LEU A 28 -21.58 -5.74 4.42
N ASN A 29 -21.78 -7.06 4.51
CA ASN A 29 -20.71 -8.00 4.80
C ASN A 29 -19.72 -8.12 3.63
N ASN A 30 -20.19 -8.09 2.39
CA ASN A 30 -19.34 -8.02 1.21
C ASN A 30 -18.55 -6.70 1.19
N GLY A 31 -19.20 -5.57 1.47
CA GLY A 31 -18.52 -4.28 1.62
C GLY A 31 -17.38 -4.32 2.64
N ARG A 32 -17.58 -5.02 3.77
CA ARG A 32 -16.52 -5.23 4.79
C ARG A 32 -15.36 -6.08 4.27
N LYS A 33 -15.63 -7.12 3.48
CA LYS A 33 -14.60 -7.97 2.85
C LYS A 33 -13.76 -7.14 1.87
N ASN A 34 -14.39 -6.34 1.02
CA ASN A 34 -13.68 -5.46 0.07
C ASN A 34 -12.73 -4.48 0.78
N CYS A 35 -13.13 -3.93 1.94
CA CYS A 35 -12.23 -3.10 2.76
C CYS A 35 -11.03 -3.89 3.30
N LYS A 36 -11.20 -5.18 3.66
CA LYS A 36 -10.09 -6.04 4.09
C LYS A 36 -9.14 -6.35 2.94
N GLU A 37 -9.67 -6.68 1.77
CA GLU A 37 -8.89 -6.96 0.56
C GLU A 37 -8.03 -5.74 0.17
N PHE A 38 -8.60 -4.54 0.22
CA PHE A 38 -7.84 -3.32 -0.07
C PHE A 38 -6.78 -3.00 1.01
N GLU A 39 -7.08 -3.24 2.28
CA GLU A 39 -6.07 -3.14 3.34
C GLU A 39 -4.89 -4.08 3.09
N ASP A 40 -5.16 -5.34 2.75
CA ASP A 40 -4.11 -6.33 2.48
C ASP A 40 -3.28 -5.93 1.26
N PHE A 41 -3.95 -5.45 0.19
CA PHE A 41 -3.29 -4.89 -0.98
C PHE A 41 -2.31 -3.75 -0.61
N LEU A 42 -2.73 -2.80 0.24
CA LEU A 42 -1.85 -1.72 0.70
C LEU A 42 -0.66 -2.24 1.51
N LYS A 43 -0.85 -3.25 2.35
CA LYS A 43 0.24 -3.87 3.14
C LYS A 43 1.26 -4.59 2.25
N GLU A 44 0.79 -5.30 1.24
CA GLU A 44 1.66 -5.95 0.24
C GLU A 44 2.42 -4.91 -0.58
N ARG A 45 1.71 -3.89 -1.09
CA ARG A 45 2.33 -2.78 -1.84
C ARG A 45 3.40 -2.07 -1.00
N ALA A 46 3.11 -1.76 0.26
CA ALA A 46 4.09 -1.17 1.18
C ALA A 46 5.34 -2.03 1.35
N SER A 47 5.18 -3.36 1.40
CA SER A 47 6.32 -4.28 1.53
C SER A 47 7.19 -4.31 0.28
N ILE A 48 6.59 -4.18 -0.91
CA ILE A 48 7.31 -4.05 -2.19
C ILE A 48 8.10 -2.74 -2.21
N GLU A 49 7.46 -1.62 -1.90
CA GLU A 49 8.11 -0.29 -1.88
C GLU A 49 9.26 -0.23 -0.88
N GLU A 50 9.08 -0.81 0.32
CA GLU A 50 10.14 -0.84 1.33
C GLU A 50 11.32 -1.71 0.87
N LYS A 51 11.06 -2.86 0.24
CA LYS A 51 12.12 -3.71 -0.30
C LYS A 51 12.90 -2.96 -1.37
N TYR A 52 12.21 -2.32 -2.32
CA TYR A 52 12.84 -1.54 -3.38
C TYR A 52 13.72 -0.42 -2.82
N GLY A 53 13.17 0.39 -1.90
CA GLY A 53 13.92 1.45 -1.25
C GLY A 53 15.13 0.93 -0.46
N LYS A 54 15.01 -0.19 0.27
CA LYS A 54 16.17 -0.80 0.97
C LYS A 54 17.23 -1.32 0.01
N ASP A 55 16.84 -1.92 -1.11
CA ASP A 55 17.77 -2.43 -2.11
C ASP A 55 18.52 -1.26 -2.78
N LEU A 56 17.84 -0.16 -3.10
CA LEU A 56 18.47 1.08 -3.58
C LEU A 56 19.43 1.70 -2.55
N LEU A 57 19.03 1.74 -1.27
CA LEU A 57 19.87 2.27 -0.19
C LEU A 57 21.15 1.44 0.01
N ASN A 58 21.02 0.12 -0.14
CA ASN A 58 22.18 -0.78 -0.14
C ASN A 58 23.08 -0.53 -1.35
N LEU A 59 22.50 -0.31 -2.53
CA LEU A 59 23.23 0.01 -3.75
C LEU A 59 24.03 1.31 -3.60
N SER A 60 23.41 2.40 -3.14
CA SER A 60 24.06 3.71 -2.97
C SER A 60 25.23 3.63 -1.99
N ARG A 61 25.10 2.87 -0.90
CA ARG A 61 26.10 2.84 0.19
C ARG A 61 27.23 1.84 -0.06
N LYS A 62 26.90 0.62 -0.47
CA LYS A 62 27.88 -0.48 -0.53
C LYS A 62 28.70 -0.49 -1.82
N LYS A 63 28.12 -0.08 -2.95
CA LYS A 63 28.84 -0.13 -4.22
C LYS A 63 29.58 1.19 -4.47
N PRO A 64 30.90 1.14 -4.71
CA PRO A 64 31.62 2.32 -5.15
C PRO A 64 31.13 2.72 -6.55
N CYS A 65 30.86 4.02 -6.74
CA CYS A 65 30.63 4.62 -8.05
C CYS A 65 31.60 5.80 -8.15
N GLY A 66 32.49 5.78 -9.15
CA GLY A 66 33.44 6.87 -9.38
C GLY A 66 34.51 7.08 -8.31
N GLN A 67 34.91 6.05 -7.54
CA GLN A 67 35.87 6.23 -6.43
C GLN A 67 37.25 6.74 -6.89
N SER A 68 37.68 6.29 -8.06
CA SER A 68 38.95 6.70 -8.70
C SER A 68 38.81 7.97 -9.53
N GLU A 69 37.58 8.44 -9.79
CA GLU A 69 37.36 9.66 -10.56
C GLU A 69 37.83 10.88 -9.77
N ILE A 70 38.11 11.95 -10.50
CA ILE A 70 38.72 13.16 -9.96
C ILE A 70 37.94 14.41 -10.36
N ASN A 71 38.14 15.48 -9.60
CA ASN A 71 37.70 16.83 -9.90
C ASN A 71 36.21 16.95 -10.30
N THR A 72 35.87 17.44 -11.49
CA THR A 72 34.49 17.80 -11.83
C THR A 72 33.60 16.58 -12.05
N LEU A 73 34.08 15.55 -12.76
CA LEU A 73 33.34 14.30 -12.94
C LEU A 73 33.10 13.56 -11.60
N LYS A 74 34.10 13.56 -10.70
CA LYS A 74 33.92 12.99 -9.35
C LYS A 74 32.75 13.63 -8.61
N ARG A 75 32.65 14.97 -8.62
CA ARG A 75 31.57 15.69 -7.96
C ARG A 75 30.19 15.34 -8.54
N ALA A 76 30.08 15.21 -9.85
CA ALA A 76 28.82 14.79 -10.47
C ALA A 76 28.41 13.37 -10.08
N LEU A 77 29.37 12.43 -9.98
CA LEU A 77 29.10 11.08 -9.50
C LEU A 77 28.74 11.03 -8.01
N GLU A 78 29.28 11.93 -7.19
CA GLU A 78 28.88 12.10 -5.79
C GLU A 78 27.42 12.59 -5.68
N VAL A 79 27.01 13.57 -6.50
CA VAL A 79 25.61 14.03 -6.57
C VAL A 79 24.69 12.92 -7.06
N PHE A 80 25.06 12.19 -8.11
CA PHE A 80 24.32 11.02 -8.58
C PHE A 80 24.08 10.01 -7.44
N LYS A 81 25.13 9.61 -6.74
CA LYS A 81 25.02 8.67 -5.61
C LYS A 81 24.15 9.21 -4.49
N GLN A 82 24.22 10.52 -4.19
CA GLN A 82 23.37 11.16 -3.21
C GLN A 82 21.89 11.10 -3.61
N GLN A 83 21.57 11.40 -4.87
CA GLN A 83 20.18 11.36 -5.35
C GLN A 83 19.60 9.94 -5.37
N ILE A 84 20.42 8.91 -5.67
CA ILE A 84 19.98 7.51 -5.52
C ILE A 84 19.66 7.18 -4.04
N ASP A 85 20.44 7.68 -3.08
CA ASP A 85 20.14 7.51 -1.65
C ASP A 85 18.85 8.26 -1.26
N SER A 86 18.62 9.45 -1.80
CA SER A 86 17.39 10.23 -1.59
C SER A 86 16.15 9.53 -2.15
N VAL A 87 16.20 9.03 -3.39
CA VAL A 87 15.11 8.24 -4.00
C VAL A 87 14.82 7.00 -3.14
N ALA A 88 15.86 6.29 -2.69
CA ALA A 88 15.72 5.14 -1.81
C ALA A 88 14.93 5.47 -0.52
N GLN A 89 15.25 6.59 0.10
CA GLN A 89 14.54 7.07 1.31
C GLN A 89 13.08 7.43 1.02
N CYS A 90 12.80 8.07 -0.13
CA CYS A 90 11.44 8.40 -0.54
C CYS A 90 10.55 7.15 -0.69
N HIS A 91 11.05 6.07 -1.29
CA HIS A 91 10.32 4.80 -1.38
C HIS A 91 10.08 4.14 -0.01
N ILE A 92 11.06 4.22 0.91
CA ILE A 92 10.87 3.73 2.29
C ILE A 92 9.80 4.55 3.01
N GLN A 93 9.77 5.87 2.82
CA GLN A 93 8.75 6.75 3.40
C GLN A 93 7.36 6.51 2.78
N LEU A 94 7.28 6.26 1.47
CA LEU A 94 6.04 5.85 0.82
C LEU A 94 5.51 4.57 1.46
N ALA A 95 6.35 3.56 1.66
CA ALA A 95 5.94 2.32 2.33
C ALA A 95 5.34 2.56 3.73
N GLN A 96 5.92 3.47 4.52
CA GLN A 96 5.35 3.85 5.82
C GLN A 96 3.98 4.52 5.68
N THR A 97 3.84 5.41 4.68
CA THR A 97 2.58 6.09 4.39
C THR A 97 1.49 5.10 3.99
N LEU A 98 1.81 4.13 3.13
CA LEU A 98 0.88 3.07 2.72
C LEU A 98 0.43 2.17 3.88
N ARG A 99 1.32 1.89 4.85
CA ARG A 99 0.94 1.17 6.08
C ARG A 99 -0.04 1.97 6.94
N GLU A 100 0.14 3.28 7.00
CA GLU A 100 -0.77 4.17 7.70
C GLU A 100 -2.14 4.25 7.01
N GLU A 101 -2.19 4.24 5.68
CA GLU A 101 -3.45 4.11 4.94
C GLU A 101 -4.16 2.78 5.21
N ALA A 102 -3.41 1.68 5.23
CA ALA A 102 -3.94 0.37 5.57
C ALA A 102 -4.53 0.37 7.00
N ARG A 103 -3.83 0.99 7.96
CA ARG A 103 -4.32 1.14 9.34
C ARG A 103 -5.63 1.92 9.40
N LYS A 104 -5.75 3.03 8.67
CA LYS A 104 -7.00 3.81 8.61
C LYS A 104 -8.16 3.00 8.01
N MET A 105 -7.89 2.17 7.01
CA MET A 105 -8.89 1.27 6.42
C MET A 105 -9.34 0.19 7.44
N GLU A 106 -8.41 -0.37 8.20
CA GLU A 106 -8.69 -1.31 9.29
C GLU A 106 -9.58 -0.68 10.38
N GLU A 107 -9.23 0.52 10.84
CA GLU A 107 -9.99 1.25 11.86
C GLU A 107 -11.41 1.58 11.40
N PHE A 108 -11.54 2.07 10.17
CA PHE A 108 -12.84 2.30 9.55
C PHE A 108 -13.68 1.02 9.52
N ARG A 109 -13.09 -0.09 9.08
CA ARG A 109 -13.77 -1.39 9.01
C ARG A 109 -14.27 -1.85 10.38
N GLU A 110 -13.44 -1.79 11.42
CA GLU A 110 -13.83 -2.27 12.75
C GLU A 110 -14.83 -1.34 13.42
N LYS A 111 -14.76 -0.02 13.20
CA LYS A 111 -15.79 0.94 13.62
C LYS A 111 -17.15 0.60 13.00
N GLN A 112 -17.19 0.39 11.69
CA GLN A 112 -18.44 0.07 10.98
C GLN A 112 -19.03 -1.28 11.44
N LYS A 113 -18.18 -2.28 11.69
CA LYS A 113 -18.59 -3.58 12.25
C LYS A 113 -19.27 -3.41 13.62
N LEU A 114 -18.70 -2.59 14.51
CA LEU A 114 -19.27 -2.36 15.84
C LEU A 114 -20.64 -1.68 15.77
N GLN A 115 -20.76 -0.63 14.96
CA GLN A 115 -22.03 0.08 14.74
C GLN A 115 -23.10 -0.85 14.14
N ARG A 116 -22.74 -1.65 13.13
CA ARG A 116 -23.65 -2.63 12.51
C ARG A 116 -24.13 -3.67 13.51
N LYS A 117 -23.26 -4.18 14.40
CA LYS A 117 -23.64 -5.15 15.43
C LYS A 117 -24.73 -4.62 16.37
N LYS A 118 -24.69 -3.32 16.71
CA LYS A 118 -25.69 -2.67 17.56
C LYS A 118 -27.06 -2.59 16.84
N ALA A 119 -27.09 -2.13 15.60
CA ALA A 119 -28.31 -2.05 14.80
C ALA A 119 -28.93 -3.43 14.54
N LYS A 120 -28.09 -4.41 14.16
CA LYS A 120 -28.47 -5.82 13.98
C LYS A 120 -29.13 -6.42 15.21
N LYS A 121 -28.54 -6.22 16.40
CA LYS A 121 -29.12 -6.75 17.66
C LYS A 121 -30.50 -6.17 17.96
N SER A 122 -30.71 -4.87 17.72
CA SER A 122 -32.01 -4.21 17.91
C SER A 122 -33.07 -4.83 16.99
N TYR A 123 -32.74 -4.96 15.70
CA TYR A 123 -33.63 -5.52 14.68
C TYR A 123 -33.99 -6.99 14.95
N GLU A 124 -33.00 -7.83 15.28
CA GLU A 124 -33.22 -9.25 15.58
C GLU A 124 -34.12 -9.46 16.81
N GLN A 125 -34.05 -8.56 17.80
CA GLN A 125 -34.97 -8.63 18.94
C GLN A 125 -36.41 -8.37 18.50
N LYS A 126 -36.65 -7.35 17.67
CA LYS A 126 -37.99 -7.06 17.15
C LYS A 126 -38.55 -8.13 16.23
N CYS A 127 -37.70 -8.82 15.48
CA CYS A 127 -38.13 -10.00 14.71
C CYS A 127 -38.60 -11.12 15.63
N ARG A 128 -37.87 -11.41 16.72
CA ARG A 128 -38.28 -12.43 17.71
C ARG A 128 -39.61 -12.07 18.38
N ASP A 129 -39.75 -10.82 18.84
CA ASP A 129 -40.99 -10.35 19.48
C ASP A 129 -42.21 -10.54 18.53
N LYS A 130 -42.02 -10.28 17.23
CA LYS A 130 -43.02 -10.49 16.16
C LYS A 130 -43.35 -11.97 15.95
N ASP A 131 -42.33 -12.82 15.77
CA ASP A 131 -42.52 -14.26 15.56
C ASP A 131 -43.22 -14.92 16.76
N GLU A 132 -42.89 -14.48 17.99
CA GLU A 132 -43.53 -14.97 19.23
C GLU A 132 -45.01 -14.55 19.32
N ALA A 133 -45.33 -13.30 18.97
CA ALA A 133 -46.70 -12.78 18.94
C ALA A 133 -47.56 -13.50 17.90
N GLU A 134 -47.01 -13.77 16.71
CA GLU A 134 -47.71 -14.48 15.64
C GLU A 134 -47.98 -15.95 16.02
N GLN A 135 -47.00 -16.62 16.64
CA GLN A 135 -47.23 -17.96 17.19
C GLN A 135 -48.28 -17.96 18.30
N ALA A 136 -48.39 -16.91 19.11
CA ALA A 136 -49.43 -16.79 20.13
C ALA A 136 -50.82 -16.70 19.49
N VAL A 137 -50.99 -15.91 18.42
CA VAL A 137 -52.22 -15.87 17.63
C VAL A 137 -52.55 -17.25 17.05
N HIS A 138 -51.59 -17.94 16.42
CA HIS A 138 -51.82 -19.28 15.87
C HIS A 138 -52.23 -20.31 16.93
N ARG A 139 -51.63 -20.25 18.13
CA ARG A 139 -52.02 -21.11 19.26
C ARG A 139 -53.44 -20.79 19.73
N SER A 140 -53.81 -19.52 19.83
CA SER A 140 -55.16 -19.09 20.23
C SER A 140 -56.24 -19.44 19.21
N ALA A 141 -55.93 -19.38 17.92
CA ALA A 141 -56.85 -19.76 16.84
C ALA A 141 -57.17 -21.27 16.81
N ASN A 142 -56.24 -22.11 17.28
CA ASN A 142 -56.36 -23.58 17.27
C ASN A 142 -56.94 -24.19 18.56
N LEU A 143 -57.34 -23.38 19.55
CA LEU A 143 -57.86 -23.85 20.85
C LEU A 143 -59.29 -24.44 20.79
N VAL A 144 -59.96 -24.40 19.64
CA VAL A 144 -61.27 -25.05 19.47
C VAL A 144 -61.06 -26.55 19.18
N ASN A 145 -60.73 -27.33 20.22
CA ASN A 145 -60.57 -28.78 20.11
C ASN A 145 -61.89 -29.54 20.33
N VAL A 146 -62.14 -30.47 19.40
CA VAL A 146 -63.34 -31.24 19.05
C VAL A 146 -63.62 -32.42 20.01
N LYS A 147 -63.35 -32.31 21.31
CA LYS A 147 -63.68 -33.38 22.28
C LYS A 147 -64.21 -32.83 23.59
N GLN A 148 -65.54 -32.75 23.71
CA GLN A 148 -66.30 -33.06 24.95
C GLN A 148 -67.83 -32.82 24.80
N GLN A 149 -68.47 -33.63 23.95
CA GLN A 149 -69.86 -34.08 24.11
C GLN A 149 -69.89 -34.85 25.47
N GLU A 150 -70.61 -34.52 26.55
CA GLU A 150 -72.06 -34.64 26.76
C GLU A 150 -72.49 -33.86 28.04
N LYS A 151 -73.78 -33.50 28.15
CA LYS A 151 -74.54 -32.76 29.21
C LYS A 151 -74.93 -31.32 28.87
N LEU A 152 -76.10 -31.16 28.24
CA LEU A 152 -76.42 -30.09 27.30
C LEU A 152 -77.20 -28.85 27.77
N PHE A 153 -77.42 -28.59 29.07
CA PHE A 153 -78.09 -27.33 29.47
C PHE A 153 -77.20 -26.36 30.27
N VAL A 154 -76.26 -26.84 31.09
CA VAL A 154 -75.19 -26.01 31.66
C VAL A 154 -74.09 -25.76 30.61
N LYS A 155 -73.79 -26.75 29.77
CA LYS A 155 -72.78 -26.62 28.70
C LYS A 155 -73.12 -25.60 27.63
N LEU A 156 -74.39 -25.30 27.34
CA LEU A 156 -74.71 -24.27 26.34
C LEU A 156 -74.30 -22.87 26.85
N ALA A 157 -74.60 -22.56 28.12
CA ALA A 157 -74.19 -21.30 28.73
C ALA A 157 -72.66 -21.23 28.88
N THR A 158 -72.02 -22.29 29.39
CA THR A 158 -70.56 -22.35 29.53
C THR A 158 -69.83 -22.36 28.20
N ALA A 159 -70.37 -23.01 27.16
CA ALA A 159 -69.78 -23.00 25.81
C ALA A 159 -70.00 -21.66 25.10
N LYS A 160 -71.15 -20.99 25.31
CA LYS A 160 -71.35 -19.62 24.81
C LYS A 160 -70.35 -18.65 25.44
N THR A 161 -70.21 -18.69 26.77
CA THR A 161 -69.19 -17.89 27.47
C THR A 161 -67.77 -18.27 27.04
N ALA A 162 -67.46 -19.55 26.85
CA ALA A 162 -66.14 -19.99 26.39
C ALA A 162 -65.83 -19.56 24.95
N VAL A 163 -66.82 -19.54 24.05
CA VAL A 163 -66.67 -19.02 22.69
C VAL A 163 -66.50 -17.51 22.71
N GLU A 164 -67.29 -16.78 23.50
CA GLU A 164 -67.15 -15.33 23.69
C GLU A 164 -65.79 -14.96 24.30
N ASP A 165 -65.30 -15.72 25.28
CA ASP A 165 -64.00 -15.50 25.91
C ASP A 165 -62.84 -15.90 24.99
N SER A 166 -62.99 -16.96 24.19
CA SER A 166 -62.03 -17.34 23.15
C SER A 166 -61.97 -16.30 22.04
N ASP A 167 -63.11 -15.73 21.64
CA ASP A 167 -63.20 -14.67 20.63
C ASP A 167 -62.62 -13.35 21.14
N LYS A 168 -62.93 -12.96 22.39
CA LYS A 168 -62.24 -11.84 23.08
C LYS A 168 -60.73 -12.05 23.16
N THR A 169 -60.29 -13.26 23.48
CA THR A 169 -58.87 -13.61 23.53
C THR A 169 -58.25 -13.50 22.14
N TYR A 170 -58.89 -14.05 21.10
CA TYR A 170 -58.43 -13.96 19.73
C TYR A 170 -58.34 -12.51 19.26
N MET A 171 -59.37 -11.69 19.48
CA MET A 171 -59.35 -10.25 19.18
C MET A 171 -58.22 -9.52 19.92
N MET A 172 -57.99 -9.83 21.19
CA MET A 172 -56.87 -9.27 21.95
C MET A 172 -55.52 -9.69 21.37
N GLN A 173 -55.34 -10.94 20.95
CA GLN A 173 -54.11 -11.42 20.33
C GLN A 173 -53.89 -10.79 18.95
N ILE A 174 -54.95 -10.61 18.14
CA ILE A 174 -54.87 -9.90 16.86
C ILE A 174 -54.45 -8.44 17.05
N ASN A 175 -55.05 -7.71 18.00
CA ASN A 175 -54.64 -6.34 18.31
C ASN A 175 -53.19 -6.26 18.81
N THR A 176 -52.74 -7.28 19.55
CA THR A 176 -51.36 -7.38 20.01
C THR A 176 -50.41 -7.61 18.83
N LEU A 177 -50.73 -8.54 17.93
CA LEU A 177 -49.95 -8.80 16.72
C LEU A 177 -49.88 -7.57 15.80
N ASP A 178 -50.99 -6.86 15.62
CA ASP A 178 -51.07 -5.64 14.82
C ASP A 178 -50.09 -4.57 15.35
N LYS A 179 -50.11 -4.35 16.67
CA LYS A 179 -49.17 -3.44 17.35
C LYS A 179 -47.71 -3.87 17.19
N VAL A 180 -47.41 -5.15 17.38
CA VAL A 180 -46.05 -5.67 17.23
C VAL A 180 -45.57 -5.56 15.77
N ARG A 181 -46.46 -5.74 14.79
CA ARG A 181 -46.17 -5.51 13.37
C ARG A 181 -45.81 -4.04 13.12
N GLU A 182 -46.56 -3.09 13.64
CA GLU A 182 -46.26 -1.66 13.49
C GLU A 182 -44.90 -1.30 14.11
N ASP A 183 -44.63 -1.79 15.32
CA ASP A 183 -43.34 -1.62 15.98
C ASP A 183 -42.18 -2.21 15.15
N TRP A 184 -42.39 -3.41 14.59
CA TRP A 184 -41.41 -4.07 13.71
C TRP A 184 -41.20 -3.28 12.41
N GLN A 185 -42.26 -2.80 11.74
CA GLN A 185 -42.14 -1.99 10.53
C GLN A 185 -41.37 -0.70 10.79
N SER A 186 -41.67 -0.03 11.92
CA SER A 186 -40.95 1.16 12.36
C SER A 186 -39.46 0.88 12.57
N GLU A 187 -39.12 -0.22 13.23
CA GLU A 187 -37.72 -0.63 13.44
C GLU A 187 -37.03 -1.03 12.13
N HIS A 188 -37.73 -1.71 11.22
CA HIS A 188 -37.21 -2.09 9.89
C HIS A 188 -36.82 -0.86 9.08
N ILE A 189 -37.68 0.17 9.05
CA ILE A 189 -37.40 1.44 8.38
C ILE A 189 -36.14 2.09 8.97
N LYS A 190 -36.06 2.19 10.31
CA LYS A 190 -34.89 2.77 11.00
C LYS A 190 -33.61 1.99 10.69
N ALA A 191 -33.68 0.67 10.71
CA ALA A 191 -32.54 -0.19 10.40
C ALA A 191 -32.07 0.02 8.95
N CYS A 192 -33.00 0.07 7.99
CA CYS A 192 -32.68 0.36 6.60
C CYS A 192 -31.99 1.72 6.43
N GLU A 193 -32.45 2.76 7.11
CA GLU A 193 -31.81 4.10 7.06
C GLU A 193 -30.39 4.07 7.62
N ILE A 194 -30.17 3.38 8.74
CA ILE A 194 -28.83 3.20 9.32
C ILE A 194 -27.91 2.43 8.37
N PHE A 195 -28.40 1.35 7.77
CA PHE A 195 -27.63 0.50 6.85
C PHE A 195 -27.29 1.22 5.55
N GLU A 196 -28.23 1.97 4.99
CA GLU A 196 -28.00 2.81 3.82
C GLU A 196 -26.95 3.88 4.12
N ALA A 197 -27.06 4.58 5.24
CA ALA A 197 -26.06 5.57 5.66
C ALA A 197 -24.67 4.95 5.82
N GLN A 198 -24.57 3.75 6.40
CA GLN A 198 -23.30 3.02 6.50
C GLN A 198 -22.71 2.65 5.15
N GLU A 199 -23.54 2.30 4.16
CA GLU A 199 -23.07 1.98 2.82
C GLU A 199 -22.62 3.24 2.06
N CYS A 200 -23.34 4.35 2.19
CA CYS A 200 -22.91 5.64 1.66
C CYS A 200 -21.56 6.08 2.26
N GLU A 201 -21.40 5.96 3.58
CA GLU A 201 -20.13 6.27 4.25
C GLU A 201 -18.99 5.37 3.73
N ARG A 202 -19.24 4.06 3.57
CA ARG A 202 -18.26 3.10 3.02
C ARG A 202 -17.82 3.47 1.61
N ILE A 203 -18.77 3.74 0.71
CA ILE A 203 -18.45 4.08 -0.68
C ILE A 203 -17.62 5.36 -0.73
N ASN A 204 -18.03 6.39 0.02
CA ASN A 204 -17.29 7.66 0.08
C ASN A 204 -15.88 7.47 0.65
N PHE A 205 -15.75 6.75 1.77
CA PHE A 205 -14.45 6.48 2.40
C PHE A 205 -13.52 5.72 1.44
N PHE A 206 -14.01 4.64 0.84
CA PHE A 206 -13.22 3.81 -0.07
C PHE A 206 -12.75 4.59 -1.29
N ARG A 207 -13.64 5.37 -1.92
CA ARG A 207 -13.30 6.25 -3.04
C ARG A 207 -12.19 7.23 -2.67
N ASN A 208 -12.32 7.89 -1.52
CA ASN A 208 -11.35 8.90 -1.09
C ASN A 208 -10.01 8.27 -0.70
N ALA A 209 -10.02 7.08 -0.11
CA ALA A 209 -8.81 6.33 0.20
C ALA A 209 -8.04 5.95 -1.08
N LEU A 210 -8.76 5.43 -2.09
CA LEU A 210 -8.13 5.09 -3.38
C LEU A 210 -7.57 6.33 -4.10
N TRP A 211 -8.30 7.45 -4.05
CA TRP A 211 -7.83 8.73 -4.60
C TRP A 211 -6.54 9.21 -3.91
N LEU A 212 -6.50 9.17 -2.58
CA LEU A 212 -5.33 9.55 -1.80
C LEU A 212 -4.12 8.66 -2.15
N HIS A 213 -4.33 7.35 -2.24
CA HIS A 213 -3.31 6.38 -2.62
C HIS A 213 -2.69 6.74 -3.99
N LEU A 214 -3.52 6.99 -5.00
CA LEU A 214 -3.05 7.35 -6.35
C LEU A 214 -2.28 8.68 -6.38
N ASN A 215 -2.71 9.66 -5.57
CA ASN A 215 -2.00 10.93 -5.46
C ASN A 215 -0.61 10.75 -4.83
N GLN A 216 -0.47 9.88 -3.83
CA GLN A 216 0.84 9.59 -3.24
C GLN A 216 1.78 8.94 -4.25
N LEU A 217 1.30 8.00 -5.05
CA LEU A 217 2.11 7.40 -6.11
C LEU A 217 2.54 8.44 -7.16
N SER A 218 1.62 9.32 -7.57
CA SER A 218 1.91 10.39 -8.52
C SER A 218 2.95 11.38 -7.98
N GLN A 219 2.83 11.76 -6.70
CA GLN A 219 3.79 12.64 -6.04
C GLN A 219 5.19 12.03 -6.00
N GLN A 220 5.31 10.72 -5.77
CA GLN A 220 6.60 10.02 -5.76
C GLN A 220 7.29 10.03 -7.13
N CYS A 221 6.52 9.95 -8.22
CA CYS A 221 7.05 10.08 -9.57
C CYS A 221 7.65 11.47 -9.81
N VAL A 222 6.92 12.53 -9.43
CA VAL A 222 7.39 13.92 -9.57
C VAL A 222 8.63 14.17 -8.70
N THR A 223 8.60 13.75 -7.43
CA THR A 223 9.75 13.89 -6.53
C THR A 223 10.99 13.17 -7.07
N SER A 224 10.83 11.98 -7.65
CA SER A 224 11.96 11.26 -8.26
C SER A 224 12.51 11.97 -9.49
N ASP A 225 11.64 12.53 -10.33
CA ASP A 225 12.06 13.28 -11.51
C ASP A 225 12.88 14.52 -11.14
N ASP A 226 12.44 15.29 -10.14
CA ASP A 226 13.19 16.43 -9.60
C ASP A 226 14.60 16.02 -9.13
N MET A 227 14.72 14.87 -8.44
CA MET A 227 16.01 14.36 -7.98
C MET A 227 16.94 13.98 -9.14
N TYR A 228 16.40 13.39 -10.21
CA TYR A 228 17.18 13.05 -11.40
C TYR A 228 17.60 14.30 -12.19
N GLU A 229 16.79 15.35 -12.16
CA GLU A 229 17.14 16.63 -12.75
C GLU A 229 18.34 17.29 -12.05
N GLU A 230 18.45 17.16 -10.72
CA GLU A 230 19.64 17.64 -9.99
C GLU A 230 20.93 16.90 -10.41
N VAL A 231 20.83 15.61 -10.77
CA VAL A 231 21.98 14.88 -11.34
C VAL A 231 22.35 15.44 -12.71
N ARG A 232 21.38 15.70 -13.58
CA ARG A 232 21.63 16.26 -14.92
C ARG A 232 22.31 17.62 -14.85
N LYS A 233 21.81 18.53 -14.01
CA LYS A 233 22.46 19.83 -13.75
C LYS A 233 23.90 19.69 -13.25
N SER A 234 24.16 18.69 -12.40
CA SER A 234 25.52 18.43 -11.93
C SER A 234 26.46 17.96 -13.04
N LEU A 235 25.95 17.14 -13.96
CA LEU A 235 26.69 16.67 -15.15
C LEU A 235 26.98 17.81 -16.13
N GLU A 236 26.08 18.78 -16.28
CA GLU A 236 26.33 19.98 -17.09
C GLU A 236 27.50 20.83 -16.57
N ALA A 237 27.82 20.72 -15.28
CA ALA A 237 28.96 21.40 -14.66
C ALA A 237 30.30 20.64 -14.83
N CYS A 238 30.29 19.45 -15.42
CA CYS A 238 31.52 18.71 -15.74
C CYS A 238 32.32 19.43 -16.83
N SER A 239 33.65 19.49 -16.67
CA SER A 239 34.55 20.02 -17.68
C SER A 239 35.73 19.07 -17.88
N ILE A 240 35.78 18.50 -19.07
CA ILE A 240 36.84 17.60 -19.50
C ILE A 240 38.20 18.31 -19.41
N GLU A 241 38.27 19.57 -19.84
CA GLU A 241 39.50 20.38 -19.82
C GLU A 241 40.01 20.56 -18.39
N LYS A 242 39.13 20.89 -17.45
CA LYS A 242 39.49 21.04 -16.04
C LYS A 242 39.96 19.73 -15.44
N ASP A 243 39.33 18.61 -15.79
CA ASP A 243 39.68 17.31 -15.24
C ASP A 243 41.04 16.81 -15.77
N ILE A 244 41.31 16.99 -17.06
CA ILE A 244 42.62 16.68 -17.65
C ILE A 244 43.72 17.60 -17.07
N ALA A 245 43.46 18.91 -16.96
CA ALA A 245 44.42 19.84 -16.36
C ALA A 245 44.69 19.49 -14.88
N TYR A 246 43.65 19.10 -14.14
CA TYR A 246 43.77 18.63 -12.77
C TYR A 246 44.63 17.35 -12.71
N PHE A 247 44.40 16.37 -13.59
CA PHE A 247 45.20 15.15 -13.64
C PHE A 247 46.68 15.44 -13.92
N VAL A 248 46.97 16.19 -15.00
CA VAL A 248 48.35 16.51 -15.40
C VAL A 248 49.07 17.27 -14.29
N SER A 249 48.43 18.24 -13.66
CA SER A 249 49.07 19.02 -12.58
C SER A 249 49.45 18.17 -11.37
N HIS A 250 48.67 17.14 -11.03
CA HIS A 250 48.89 16.28 -9.86
C HIS A 250 49.70 15.00 -10.14
N ARG A 251 49.77 14.54 -11.40
CA ARG A 251 50.40 13.28 -11.79
C ARG A 251 51.55 13.41 -12.77
N LYS A 252 51.91 14.62 -13.23
CA LYS A 252 53.08 14.82 -14.11
C LYS A 252 54.36 14.28 -13.48
N THR A 253 55.18 13.61 -14.28
CA THR A 253 56.44 12.97 -13.86
C THR A 253 57.69 13.70 -14.34
N GLY A 254 57.52 14.73 -15.15
CA GLY A 254 58.60 15.52 -15.73
C GLY A 254 58.08 16.28 -16.96
N GLN A 255 58.79 17.34 -17.35
CA GLN A 255 58.51 18.09 -18.59
C GLN A 255 59.67 18.00 -19.59
N THR A 256 60.82 17.52 -19.13
CA THR A 256 62.02 17.38 -19.95
C THR A 256 62.16 15.92 -20.37
N PRO A 257 62.19 15.61 -21.68
CA PRO A 257 62.46 14.26 -22.15
C PRO A 257 63.91 13.85 -21.77
N PRO A 258 64.20 12.53 -21.72
CA PRO A 258 65.57 12.05 -21.52
C PRO A 258 66.54 12.66 -22.54
N ALA A 259 67.71 13.09 -22.08
CA ALA A 259 68.73 13.66 -22.95
C ALA A 259 69.25 12.59 -23.94
N PRO A 260 69.65 12.99 -25.17
CA PRO A 260 70.30 12.08 -26.11
C PRO A 260 71.51 11.39 -25.46
N ILE A 261 71.63 10.07 -25.66
CA ILE A 261 72.76 9.30 -25.17
C ILE A 261 73.98 9.65 -26.03
N MET A 262 74.99 10.28 -25.43
CA MET A 262 76.23 10.64 -26.11
C MET A 262 77.26 9.50 -25.97
N TYR A 263 78.04 9.28 -27.03
CA TYR A 263 79.14 8.32 -27.00
C TYR A 263 80.22 8.77 -26.01
N GLU A 264 80.53 7.93 -25.02
CA GLU A 264 81.69 8.10 -24.15
C GLU A 264 82.86 7.30 -24.68
N ASN A 265 83.92 8.00 -25.11
CA ASN A 265 85.16 7.37 -25.53
C ASN A 265 85.98 6.99 -24.29
N PHE A 266 85.92 5.72 -23.88
CA PHE A 266 86.68 5.19 -22.74
C PHE A 266 88.21 5.20 -22.91
N TYR A 267 88.71 5.49 -24.12
CA TYR A 267 90.13 5.49 -24.45
C TYR A 267 90.75 6.89 -24.55
N CYS A 268 89.97 7.97 -24.37
CA CYS A 268 90.46 9.35 -24.45
C CYS A 268 90.03 10.17 -23.21
N PRO A 269 90.94 10.51 -22.27
CA PRO A 269 90.59 11.24 -21.07
C PRO A 269 90.49 12.75 -21.37
N GLN A 270 89.47 13.17 -22.10
CA GLN A 270 89.11 14.60 -22.20
C GLN A 270 87.93 14.88 -21.28
N LYS A 271 88.21 15.59 -20.18
CA LYS A 271 87.21 16.16 -19.28
C LYS A 271 86.42 17.23 -20.04
N ASN A 272 85.25 16.88 -20.56
CA ASN A 272 84.29 17.88 -21.01
C ASN A 272 83.75 18.62 -19.77
N THR A 273 83.94 19.94 -19.75
CA THR A 273 83.46 20.86 -18.73
C THR A 273 81.94 20.90 -18.73
N ALA A 274 81.33 20.36 -17.67
CA ALA A 274 79.90 20.51 -17.42
C ALA A 274 79.54 21.96 -17.05
N PRO A 275 78.38 22.50 -17.49
CA PRO A 275 77.87 23.76 -16.95
C PRO A 275 77.49 23.60 -15.48
N GLN A 276 77.96 24.50 -14.63
CA GLN A 276 77.62 24.55 -13.20
C GLN A 276 76.15 24.99 -13.00
N GLY A 277 75.38 24.21 -12.22
CA GLY A 277 74.04 24.66 -11.80
C GLY A 277 73.19 23.68 -10.97
N LYS A 278 73.46 23.64 -9.65
CA LYS A 278 72.56 23.36 -8.51
C LYS A 278 72.32 21.92 -7.96
N ALA A 279 72.76 21.83 -6.68
CA ALA A 279 72.24 21.14 -5.47
C ALA A 279 72.17 19.59 -5.39
N PRO A 280 72.75 18.98 -4.32
CA PRO A 280 72.66 17.54 -4.08
C PRO A 280 71.33 17.16 -3.42
N GLY A 281 70.49 16.40 -4.13
CA GLY A 281 69.34 15.67 -3.57
C GLY A 281 69.74 14.30 -3.03
N PRO A 282 68.98 13.70 -2.10
CA PRO A 282 69.41 12.53 -1.34
C PRO A 282 69.45 11.26 -2.20
N ASN A 283 70.41 10.40 -1.87
CA ASN A 283 70.68 9.06 -2.42
C ASN A 283 69.46 8.36 -3.03
N LEU A 284 69.53 8.12 -4.34
CA LEU A 284 68.65 7.18 -5.03
C LEU A 284 68.99 5.75 -4.57
N ALA A 285 68.05 5.12 -3.88
CA ALA A 285 68.07 3.68 -3.64
C ALA A 285 68.13 2.94 -4.98
N ARG A 286 69.12 2.05 -5.09
CA ARG A 286 69.30 1.10 -6.19
C ARG A 286 68.01 0.28 -6.34
N ARG A 287 67.26 0.49 -7.43
CA ARG A 287 66.04 -0.27 -7.73
C ARG A 287 66.42 -1.73 -7.99
N GLY A 288 65.87 -2.66 -7.21
CA GLY A 288 65.94 -4.10 -7.51
C GLY A 288 65.19 -4.44 -8.80
N PRO A 289 65.37 -5.67 -9.34
CA PRO A 289 64.75 -6.06 -10.60
C PRO A 289 63.21 -6.05 -10.48
N LEU A 290 62.54 -5.66 -11.56
CA LEU A 290 61.08 -5.71 -11.65
C LEU A 290 60.60 -7.18 -11.65
N PRO A 291 59.45 -7.49 -11.00
CA PRO A 291 58.86 -8.82 -11.12
C PRO A 291 58.39 -9.05 -12.56
N VAL A 292 58.70 -10.24 -13.08
CA VAL A 292 58.26 -10.72 -14.40
C VAL A 292 56.76 -11.02 -14.33
N PRO A 293 55.92 -10.46 -15.23
CA PRO A 293 54.51 -10.83 -15.31
C PRO A 293 54.39 -12.31 -15.67
N LYS A 294 53.67 -13.08 -14.86
CA LYS A 294 53.23 -14.43 -15.23
C LYS A 294 51.98 -14.28 -16.11
N THR A 295 52.13 -14.48 -17.41
CA THR A 295 50.99 -14.76 -18.29
C THR A 295 50.49 -16.17 -17.98
N LEU A 296 49.36 -16.27 -17.28
CA LEU A 296 48.59 -17.51 -17.22
C LEU A 296 47.58 -17.48 -18.39
N PRO A 297 47.31 -18.60 -19.08
CA PRO A 297 46.51 -18.58 -20.30
C PRO A 297 44.99 -18.40 -20.14
N ASP A 298 44.45 -18.15 -18.94
CA ASP A 298 42.99 -18.11 -18.70
C ASP A 298 42.60 -17.03 -17.66
N ASP A 299 42.64 -15.75 -18.06
CA ASP A 299 42.05 -14.65 -17.26
C ASP A 299 40.83 -14.08 -18.01
N PRO A 300 39.58 -14.21 -17.47
CA PRO A 300 38.34 -13.96 -18.22
C PRO A 300 37.89 -12.48 -18.23
N ASP A 301 38.81 -11.52 -18.07
CA ASP A 301 38.48 -10.11 -17.86
C ASP A 301 38.38 -9.24 -19.13
N TYR A 302 37.97 -9.85 -20.25
CA TYR A 302 37.46 -9.11 -21.40
C TYR A 302 36.15 -9.72 -21.89
N SER A 303 35.04 -9.26 -21.32
CA SER A 303 33.73 -9.49 -21.91
C SER A 303 33.59 -8.63 -23.16
N LEU A 304 33.56 -9.28 -24.32
CA LEU A 304 33.17 -8.66 -25.59
C LEU A 304 31.69 -8.28 -25.50
N VAL A 305 31.42 -6.97 -25.53
CA VAL A 305 30.06 -6.45 -25.59
C VAL A 305 29.57 -6.56 -27.03
N ASP A 306 29.00 -7.70 -27.38
CA ASP A 306 28.14 -7.84 -28.56
C ASP A 306 26.68 -7.67 -28.16
N ASN A 307 26.01 -6.75 -28.87
CA ASN A 307 24.56 -6.50 -28.93
C ASN A 307 23.96 -5.49 -27.94
N TYR A 308 24.00 -4.22 -28.34
CA TYR A 308 22.86 -3.31 -28.13
C TYR A 308 22.48 -2.65 -29.46
N SER A 309 21.28 -2.96 -29.96
CA SER A 309 20.60 -2.20 -31.02
C SER A 309 19.85 -1.04 -30.37
N LEU A 310 20.19 0.19 -30.74
CA LEU A 310 19.45 1.39 -30.38
C LEU A 310 18.18 1.46 -31.26
N ILE A 311 17.01 1.34 -30.62
CA ILE A 311 15.74 1.72 -31.23
C ILE A 311 15.67 3.24 -31.17
N TYR A 312 15.72 3.89 -32.34
CA TYR A 312 15.36 5.30 -32.48
C TYR A 312 13.85 5.41 -32.75
N GLN A 313 13.15 6.20 -31.93
CA GLN A 313 11.93 6.92 -32.29
C GLN A 313 12.08 8.37 -31.84
#